data_AF-A0A7C7S743-F1
#
_entry.id   AF-A0A7C7S743-F1
#
_cell.length_a   1.000
_cell.length_b   1.000
_cell.length_c   1.000
_cell.angle_alpha   90.00
_cell.angle_beta   90.00
_cell.angle_gamma   90.00
#
_symmetry.space_group_name_H-M   'P 1'
#
loop_
_entity.id
_entity.type
_entity.pdbx_description
1 polymer ?
#
loop_
_entity_poly.entity_id
_entity_poly.type
_entity_poly.pdbx_seq_one_letter_code
_entity_poly.pdbx_strand_id
1 'polypeptide(L)'
;MPARARRRVRGRAVCGERAIGRDGTHGWSGRRGLAGHTSCMEMTGKPDLLRLTVDGVAAEAPDDGGTLLDLLRDRLGNRSVKDGCSPQGQCGCCTVLVDGQPRVSCVTPARRMAGRTVTTLEGLDPAETTAWADAFCTTGGSQCGFCTPGIVVRFAGLRASAPEGSPPDRDRAARSLHAHLCRCTGWQTVLEAWDAYGTAPTGTAGNEASGRRAALEGRTPQVVGPEVVLGRGGFAADTAPEGSLVAVPDGDGGWVVGATVAEARSSAGRVQGRRTTVGAVPPLEAPDGDWEAVLRTPWVEPAYLETDAAWCEPGGRPCSPLANGGAFGAKLESVAPSAARELADEYGRPVLVVLSREDTVRMGAKRPPVSGGARADGTGVLRVVRTPGVVEAVAAVAPGLVVEEVDVAGPPTSSSIRAAGWAEAVVLLTGAGAIDGPVVSPDGATATAVVDDDGIQVSVRCGAPLDVTVLRSYCVGAAHMAWSWITSEALSVDADGVVQDLTVRSFGVVRATDTPPISVVIEDDGGEPVNGSDAVFAAVAAATWRHRGCPEDLPTG
;
A
#
# COMPACT_ATOMS: atom_id res chain seq x y z
N MET A 1 -47.93 23.52 32.69
CA MET A 1 -48.82 22.37 32.93
C MET A 1 -48.56 21.30 31.87
N PRO A 2 -48.62 20.00 32.22
CA PRO A 2 -47.56 19.04 31.84
C PRO A 2 -48.04 17.70 31.26
N ALA A 3 -47.10 16.89 30.74
CA ALA A 3 -47.06 15.41 30.84
C ALA A 3 -45.64 14.97 30.41
N ARG A 4 -44.67 14.57 31.26
CA ARG A 4 -44.48 13.42 32.18
C ARG A 4 -44.57 12.02 31.54
N ALA A 5 -43.40 11.38 31.33
CA ALA A 5 -43.16 9.94 31.50
C ALA A 5 -41.63 9.69 31.69
N ARG A 6 -41.15 9.62 32.94
CA ARG A 6 -40.76 8.42 33.73
C ARG A 6 -39.46 7.69 33.30
N ARG A 7 -38.43 7.96 34.12
CA ARG A 7 -37.20 7.20 34.38
C ARG A 7 -37.42 5.68 34.46
N ARG A 8 -36.44 4.92 33.97
CA ARG A 8 -35.93 3.70 34.64
C ARG A 8 -34.41 3.68 34.61
N VAL A 9 -33.83 3.78 35.81
CA VAL A 9 -32.43 3.51 36.14
C VAL A 9 -32.28 2.00 36.29
N ARG A 10 -31.30 1.37 35.64
CA ARG A 10 -30.85 0.01 35.98
C ARG A 10 -29.48 0.11 36.66
N GLY A 11 -29.42 -0.46 37.87
CA GLY A 11 -28.31 -0.35 38.80
C GLY A 11 -27.09 -1.18 38.40
N ARG A 12 -25.94 -0.64 38.81
CA ARG A 12 -24.64 -1.30 38.93
C ARG A 12 -24.73 -2.50 39.88
N ALA A 13 -24.19 -3.64 39.47
CA ALA A 13 -23.82 -4.71 40.39
C ALA A 13 -22.46 -4.36 41.02
N VAL A 14 -22.43 -4.30 42.35
CA VAL A 14 -21.24 -4.10 43.18
C VAL A 14 -20.67 -5.47 43.52
N CYS A 15 -19.38 -5.67 43.23
CA CYS A 15 -18.62 -6.85 43.62
C CYS A 15 -18.30 -6.74 45.13
N GLY A 16 -18.68 -7.75 45.91
CA GLY A 16 -18.43 -7.79 47.36
C GLY A 16 -17.00 -8.23 47.65
N GLU A 17 -16.23 -7.35 48.28
CA GLU A 17 -14.95 -7.64 48.91
C GLU A 17 -15.16 -8.48 50.18
N ARG A 18 -14.42 -9.60 50.32
CA ARG A 18 -14.25 -10.29 51.59
C ARG A 18 -12.89 -9.96 52.17
N ALA A 19 -12.92 -9.33 53.33
CA ALA A 19 -11.79 -9.08 54.21
C ALA A 19 -11.18 -10.39 54.73
N ILE A 20 -9.84 -10.46 54.78
CA ILE A 20 -9.10 -11.50 55.51
C ILE A 20 -8.34 -10.78 56.62
N GLY A 21 -8.70 -11.11 57.86
CA GLY A 21 -8.04 -10.63 59.07
C GLY A 21 -6.66 -11.25 59.25
N ARG A 22 -5.74 -10.44 59.76
CA ARG A 22 -4.48 -10.85 60.38
C ARG A 22 -4.74 -11.31 61.81
N ASP A 23 -4.17 -12.45 62.19
CA ASP A 23 -3.35 -12.62 63.40
C ASP A 23 -3.01 -14.11 63.59
N GLY A 24 -1.78 -14.39 64.04
CA GLY A 24 -1.40 -15.74 64.48
C GLY A 24 0.05 -16.12 64.22
N THR A 25 0.92 -15.69 65.12
CA THR A 25 2.31 -16.15 65.32
C THR A 25 2.43 -17.68 65.45
N HIS A 26 3.50 -18.30 64.92
CA HIS A 26 4.43 -19.24 65.60
C HIS A 26 5.24 -20.09 64.60
N GLY A 27 6.53 -20.27 64.90
CA GLY A 27 7.19 -21.59 64.79
C GLY A 27 7.95 -21.94 63.51
N TRP A 28 9.27 -21.99 63.65
CA TRP A 28 10.28 -22.40 62.67
C TRP A 28 10.25 -23.91 62.30
N SER A 29 10.88 -24.20 61.15
CA SER A 29 11.54 -25.47 60.74
C SER A 29 10.79 -26.45 59.83
N GLY A 30 11.50 -26.91 58.77
CA GLY A 30 11.22 -28.17 58.09
C GLY A 30 11.25 -28.12 56.55
N ARG A 31 12.38 -28.54 55.96
CA ARG A 31 12.43 -28.98 54.55
C ARG A 31 11.44 -30.12 54.33
N ARG A 32 10.67 -30.07 53.24
CA ARG A 32 10.25 -31.25 52.44
C ARG A 32 9.58 -30.78 51.15
N GLY A 33 9.98 -31.39 50.04
CA GLY A 33 9.49 -31.08 48.70
C GLY A 33 8.01 -31.40 48.54
N LEU A 34 7.36 -30.61 47.69
CA LEU A 34 6.04 -30.88 47.14
C LEU A 34 6.15 -30.64 45.64
N ALA A 35 6.11 -31.73 44.89
CA ALA A 35 5.81 -31.74 43.47
C ALA A 35 4.44 -31.07 43.28
N GLY A 36 4.43 -29.86 42.75
CA GLY A 36 3.22 -29.21 42.28
C GLY A 36 2.90 -29.76 40.90
N HIS A 37 1.87 -30.60 40.81
CA HIS A 37 1.25 -30.97 39.55
C HIS A 37 0.72 -29.70 38.86
N THR A 38 1.46 -29.19 37.89
CA THR A 38 0.90 -28.36 36.83
C THR A 38 0.03 -29.29 35.99
N SER A 39 -1.27 -29.29 36.25
CA SER A 39 -2.24 -29.86 35.32
C SER A 39 -2.20 -29.00 34.06
N CYS A 40 -1.42 -29.44 33.08
CA CYS A 40 -1.64 -29.08 31.69
C CYS A 40 -3.04 -29.60 31.36
N MET A 41 -4.00 -28.69 31.21
CA MET A 41 -5.25 -29.03 30.54
C MET A 41 -4.90 -29.33 29.08
N GLU A 42 -4.70 -30.61 28.78
CA GLU A 42 -4.68 -31.11 27.41
C GLU A 42 -6.03 -30.76 26.78
N MET A 43 -6.03 -29.88 25.78
CA MET A 43 -7.21 -29.66 24.94
C MET A 43 -7.40 -30.89 24.03
N THR A 44 -8.01 -31.95 24.55
CA THR A 44 -8.30 -33.19 23.80
C THR A 44 -9.62 -33.15 23.04
N GLY A 45 -10.09 -31.97 22.63
CA GLY A 45 -11.24 -31.83 21.74
C GLY A 45 -10.77 -31.72 20.29
N LYS A 46 -11.30 -32.56 19.38
CA LYS A 46 -11.21 -32.26 17.93
C LYS A 46 -11.72 -30.82 17.73
N PRO A 47 -10.99 -29.93 17.02
CA PRO A 47 -11.51 -28.61 16.74
C PRO A 47 -12.87 -28.75 16.04
N ASP A 48 -13.85 -27.95 16.46
CA ASP A 48 -15.14 -27.90 15.79
C ASP A 48 -14.90 -27.58 14.31
N LEU A 49 -15.48 -28.37 13.42
CA LEU A 49 -15.33 -28.16 11.99
C LEU A 49 -16.40 -27.17 11.52
N LEU A 50 -15.96 -26.09 10.88
CA LEU A 50 -16.85 -25.19 10.15
C LEU A 50 -17.00 -25.67 8.71
N ARG A 51 -18.25 -25.67 8.24
CA ARG A 51 -18.64 -26.08 6.88
C ARG A 51 -19.12 -24.86 6.13
N LEU A 52 -18.63 -24.65 4.91
CA LEU A 52 -19.04 -23.55 4.04
C LEU A 52 -18.96 -23.99 2.58
N THR A 53 -19.48 -23.16 1.67
CA THR A 53 -19.28 -23.35 0.23
C THR A 53 -18.29 -22.29 -0.26
N VAL A 54 -17.21 -22.70 -0.91
CA VAL A 54 -16.23 -21.80 -1.54
C VAL A 54 -16.20 -22.11 -3.02
N ASP A 55 -16.46 -21.10 -3.87
CA ASP A 55 -16.42 -21.22 -5.33
C ASP A 55 -17.28 -22.39 -5.87
N GLY A 56 -18.45 -22.59 -5.25
CA GLY A 56 -19.39 -23.67 -5.59
C GLY A 56 -19.04 -25.05 -5.01
N VAL A 57 -17.89 -25.19 -4.33
CA VAL A 57 -17.41 -26.44 -3.73
C VAL A 57 -17.61 -26.44 -2.22
N ALA A 58 -18.10 -27.55 -1.66
CA ALA A 58 -18.17 -27.71 -0.21
C ALA A 58 -16.77 -27.79 0.39
N ALA A 59 -16.51 -26.97 1.41
CA ALA A 59 -15.25 -26.94 2.14
C ALA A 59 -15.50 -27.18 3.64
N GLU A 60 -14.53 -27.84 4.29
CA GLU A 60 -14.48 -28.03 5.73
C GLU A 60 -13.15 -27.49 6.25
N ALA A 61 -13.18 -26.76 7.37
CA ALA A 61 -11.98 -26.23 8.02
C ALA A 61 -12.14 -26.28 9.54
N PRO A 62 -11.04 -26.38 10.32
CA PRO A 62 -11.11 -26.23 11.77
C PRO A 62 -11.53 -24.81 12.16
N ASP A 63 -12.37 -24.66 13.20
CA ASP A 63 -12.59 -23.38 13.87
C ASP A 63 -11.42 -23.11 14.83
N ASP A 64 -10.32 -22.64 14.25
CA ASP A 64 -9.09 -22.26 14.96
C ASP A 64 -9.06 -20.76 15.35
N GLY A 65 -10.20 -20.07 15.22
CA GLY A 65 -10.31 -18.64 15.50
C GLY A 65 -9.76 -17.71 14.42
N GLY A 66 -9.26 -18.25 13.30
CA GLY A 66 -8.71 -17.50 12.18
C GLY A 66 -9.72 -16.65 11.40
N THR A 67 -9.19 -15.84 10.50
CA THR A 67 -9.98 -15.01 9.58
C THR A 67 -10.34 -15.79 8.31
N LEU A 68 -11.31 -15.28 7.55
CA LEU A 68 -11.65 -15.84 6.24
C LEU A 68 -10.45 -15.75 5.28
N LEU A 69 -9.57 -14.75 5.44
CA LEU A 69 -8.36 -14.66 4.63
C LEU A 69 -7.42 -15.84 4.92
N ASP A 70 -7.19 -16.16 6.19
CA ASP A 70 -6.33 -17.27 6.61
C ASP A 70 -6.88 -18.60 6.09
N LEU A 71 -8.21 -18.81 6.21
CA LEU A 71 -8.86 -19.99 5.65
C LEU A 71 -8.65 -20.10 4.14
N LEU A 72 -8.92 -19.02 3.39
CA LEU A 72 -8.84 -19.04 1.92
C LEU A 72 -7.40 -19.24 1.45
N ARG A 73 -6.43 -18.51 2.01
CA ARG A 73 -5.03 -18.55 1.55
C ARG A 73 -4.25 -19.75 2.07
N ASP A 74 -4.34 -20.02 3.37
CA ASP A 74 -3.44 -20.99 4.02
C ASP A 74 -4.03 -22.41 4.00
N ARG A 75 -5.36 -22.56 4.07
CA ARG A 75 -6.01 -23.88 4.05
C ARG A 75 -6.46 -24.29 2.66
N LEU A 76 -7.06 -23.37 1.90
CA LEU A 76 -7.61 -23.65 0.57
C LEU A 76 -6.68 -23.26 -0.58
N GLY A 77 -5.52 -22.64 -0.29
CA GLY A 77 -4.53 -22.30 -1.30
C GLY A 77 -4.95 -21.21 -2.28
N ASN A 78 -6.03 -20.47 -2.00
CA ASN A 78 -6.53 -19.42 -2.88
C ASN A 78 -5.62 -18.19 -2.82
N ARG A 79 -4.90 -17.92 -3.91
CA ARG A 79 -3.94 -16.81 -3.99
C ARG A 79 -4.50 -15.55 -4.66
N SER A 80 -5.70 -15.54 -5.25
CA SER A 80 -6.27 -14.28 -5.77
C SER A 80 -6.63 -13.31 -4.65
N VAL A 81 -7.01 -13.84 -3.48
CA VAL A 81 -7.34 -13.03 -2.30
C VAL A 81 -6.04 -12.52 -1.69
N LYS A 82 -5.73 -11.23 -1.89
CA LYS A 82 -4.43 -10.65 -1.52
C LYS A 82 -4.37 -10.17 -0.07
N ASP A 83 -3.31 -10.56 0.63
CA ASP A 83 -2.99 -9.99 1.96
C ASP A 83 -2.15 -8.72 1.81
N GLY A 84 -2.80 -7.54 1.89
CA GLY A 84 -2.10 -6.25 1.79
C GLY A 84 -1.99 -5.46 3.09
N CYS A 85 -3.06 -5.40 3.87
CA CYS A 85 -3.06 -4.68 5.15
C CYS A 85 -3.63 -5.54 6.28
N SER A 86 -3.68 -6.86 6.15
CA SER A 86 -4.25 -7.70 7.21
C SER A 86 -3.54 -7.42 8.54
N PRO A 87 -4.27 -7.35 9.67
CA PRO A 87 -5.72 -7.55 9.84
C PRO A 87 -6.52 -6.23 9.88
N GLN A 88 -6.08 -5.16 9.19
CA GLN A 88 -6.69 -3.83 9.32
C GLN A 88 -8.04 -3.69 8.61
N GLY A 89 -8.30 -4.45 7.55
CA GLY A 89 -9.56 -4.36 6.78
C GLY A 89 -9.73 -3.07 5.96
N GLN A 90 -8.63 -2.41 5.60
CA GLN A 90 -8.66 -1.04 5.06
C GLN A 90 -8.31 -0.91 3.56
N CYS A 91 -7.49 -1.79 2.98
CA CYS A 91 -7.04 -1.66 1.59
C CYS A 91 -7.98 -2.29 0.55
N GLY A 92 -8.86 -3.20 0.94
CA GLY A 92 -9.80 -3.89 0.04
C GLY A 92 -9.19 -5.00 -0.82
N CYS A 93 -7.87 -5.23 -0.80
CA CYS A 93 -7.21 -6.25 -1.65
C CYS A 93 -7.71 -7.68 -1.42
N CYS A 94 -8.20 -7.98 -0.22
CA CYS A 94 -8.71 -9.30 0.18
C CYS A 94 -10.24 -9.45 -0.01
N THR A 95 -10.84 -8.67 -0.91
CA THR A 95 -12.30 -8.68 -1.11
C THR A 95 -12.77 -9.97 -1.76
N VAL A 96 -13.82 -10.56 -1.16
CA VAL A 96 -14.57 -11.72 -1.65
C VAL A 96 -16.07 -11.39 -1.64
N LEU A 97 -16.91 -12.20 -2.28
CA LEU A 97 -18.35 -12.14 -2.09
C LEU A 97 -18.76 -13.14 -1.00
N VAL A 98 -19.54 -12.68 -0.01
CA VAL A 98 -20.20 -13.55 0.97
C VAL A 98 -21.70 -13.43 0.73
N ASP A 99 -22.34 -14.53 0.34
CA ASP A 99 -23.74 -14.58 -0.12
C ASP A 99 -24.01 -13.48 -1.18
N GLY A 100 -23.10 -13.35 -2.15
CA GLY A 100 -23.19 -12.36 -3.24
C GLY A 100 -22.83 -10.92 -2.85
N GLN A 101 -22.46 -10.64 -1.60
CA GLN A 101 -22.14 -9.28 -1.13
C GLN A 101 -20.63 -9.09 -0.88
N PRO A 102 -19.99 -8.01 -1.38
CA PRO A 102 -18.57 -7.76 -1.16
C PRO A 102 -18.21 -7.63 0.33
N ARG A 103 -17.19 -8.37 0.77
CA ARG A 103 -16.64 -8.35 2.13
C ARG A 103 -15.12 -8.47 2.09
N VAL A 104 -14.44 -7.72 2.96
CA VAL A 104 -13.00 -7.90 3.22
C VAL A 104 -12.79 -9.13 4.11
N SER A 105 -11.99 -10.09 3.65
CA SER A 105 -11.82 -11.38 4.34
C SER A 105 -10.89 -11.30 5.56
N CYS A 106 -9.90 -10.40 5.58
CA CYS A 106 -8.91 -10.30 6.67
C CYS A 106 -9.45 -9.87 8.05
N VAL A 107 -10.66 -9.30 8.11
CA VAL A 107 -11.34 -8.94 9.37
C VAL A 107 -12.63 -9.72 9.58
N THR A 108 -12.94 -10.65 8.68
CA THR A 108 -14.12 -11.49 8.76
C THR A 108 -13.75 -12.79 9.47
N PRO A 109 -14.27 -13.09 10.68
CA PRO A 109 -13.96 -14.34 11.35
C PRO A 109 -14.45 -15.55 10.55
N ALA A 110 -13.61 -16.56 10.35
CA ALA A 110 -13.94 -17.75 9.55
C ALA A 110 -15.19 -18.47 10.08
N ARG A 111 -15.33 -18.59 11.41
CA ARG A 111 -16.51 -19.19 12.06
C ARG A 111 -17.84 -18.57 11.66
N ARG A 112 -17.87 -17.30 11.25
CA ARG A 112 -19.11 -16.63 10.79
C ARG A 112 -19.53 -17.06 9.39
N MET A 113 -18.69 -17.79 8.67
CA MET A 113 -18.96 -18.31 7.33
C MET A 113 -19.60 -19.70 7.36
N ALA A 114 -19.80 -20.29 8.54
CA ALA A 114 -20.50 -21.57 8.67
C ALA A 114 -21.88 -21.53 7.99
N GLY A 115 -22.10 -22.43 7.03
CA GLY A 115 -23.32 -22.56 6.22
C GLY A 115 -23.49 -21.49 5.14
N ARG A 116 -22.50 -20.62 4.91
CA ARG A 116 -22.58 -19.51 3.93
C ARG A 116 -21.80 -19.85 2.66
N THR A 117 -22.07 -19.08 1.61
CA THR A 117 -21.35 -19.17 0.34
C THR A 117 -20.34 -18.04 0.23
N VAL A 118 -19.10 -18.40 -0.06
CA VAL A 118 -17.99 -17.50 -0.38
C VAL A 118 -17.63 -17.68 -1.85
N THR A 119 -17.52 -16.58 -2.58
CA THR A 119 -17.05 -16.57 -3.98
C THR A 119 -15.83 -15.65 -4.06
N THR A 120 -14.69 -16.19 -4.48
CA THR A 120 -13.47 -15.44 -4.77
C THR A 120 -13.42 -15.06 -6.25
N LEU A 121 -12.28 -14.57 -6.73
CA LEU A 121 -12.07 -14.33 -8.16
C LEU A 121 -12.21 -15.64 -8.97
N GLU A 122 -11.69 -16.75 -8.46
CA GLU A 122 -11.70 -18.07 -9.11
C GLU A 122 -13.11 -18.66 -9.22
N GLY A 123 -14.04 -18.25 -8.34
CA GLY A 123 -15.43 -18.68 -8.38
C GLY A 123 -16.34 -17.83 -9.27
N LEU A 124 -15.85 -16.76 -9.89
CA LEU A 124 -16.62 -15.99 -10.86
C LEU A 124 -16.80 -16.77 -12.17
N ASP A 125 -17.81 -16.39 -12.95
CA ASP A 125 -18.00 -16.97 -14.28
C ASP A 125 -16.76 -16.70 -15.17
N PRO A 126 -16.26 -17.69 -15.93
CA PRO A 126 -15.09 -17.49 -16.78
C PRO A 126 -15.25 -16.39 -17.84
N ALA A 127 -16.46 -16.19 -18.38
CA ALA A 127 -16.73 -15.13 -19.34
C ALA A 127 -16.71 -13.75 -18.66
N GLU A 128 -17.24 -13.63 -17.44
CA GLU A 128 -17.13 -12.41 -16.62
C GLU A 128 -15.66 -12.11 -16.28
N THR A 129 -14.90 -13.12 -15.89
CA THR A 129 -13.47 -13.01 -15.58
C THR A 129 -12.67 -12.52 -16.79
N THR A 130 -12.95 -13.07 -17.96
CA THR A 130 -12.32 -12.65 -19.23
C THR A 130 -12.70 -11.21 -19.58
N ALA A 131 -13.98 -10.85 -19.48
CA ALA A 131 -14.44 -9.50 -19.77
C ALA A 131 -13.81 -8.45 -18.85
N TRP A 132 -13.61 -8.77 -17.56
CA TRP A 132 -12.85 -7.91 -16.66
C TRP A 132 -11.38 -7.81 -17.04
N ALA A 133 -10.73 -8.95 -17.31
CA ALA A 133 -9.33 -8.96 -17.74
C ALA A 133 -9.11 -8.08 -18.99
N ASP A 134 -9.95 -8.23 -20.01
CA ASP A 134 -9.89 -7.47 -21.25
C ASP A 134 -10.11 -5.97 -21.02
N ALA A 135 -11.10 -5.61 -20.20
CA ALA A 135 -11.41 -4.21 -19.90
C ALA A 135 -10.28 -3.52 -19.12
N PHE A 136 -9.70 -4.20 -18.13
CA PHE A 136 -8.56 -3.68 -17.37
C PHE A 136 -7.30 -3.57 -18.23
N CYS A 137 -7.05 -4.52 -19.12
CA CYS A 137 -5.91 -4.44 -20.03
C CYS A 137 -6.07 -3.33 -21.07
N THR A 138 -7.26 -3.20 -21.66
CA THR A 138 -7.58 -2.19 -22.67
C THR A 138 -7.37 -0.76 -22.18
N THR A 139 -7.61 -0.53 -20.90
CA THR A 139 -7.58 0.81 -20.28
C THR A 139 -6.31 1.07 -19.48
N GLY A 140 -5.44 0.06 -19.32
CA GLY A 140 -4.32 0.12 -18.39
C GLY A 140 -4.77 0.23 -16.93
N GLY A 141 -5.97 -0.26 -16.59
CA GLY A 141 -6.53 -0.25 -15.24
C GLY A 141 -5.79 -1.13 -14.22
N SER A 142 -4.77 -1.88 -14.65
CA SER A 142 -3.93 -2.73 -13.81
C SER A 142 -2.45 -2.52 -14.15
N GLN A 143 -1.71 -1.90 -13.23
CA GLN A 143 -0.25 -1.77 -13.29
C GLN A 143 0.40 -2.89 -12.46
N CYS A 144 0.66 -2.63 -11.17
CA CYS A 144 1.22 -3.61 -10.24
C CYS A 144 0.38 -4.91 -10.17
N GLY A 145 -0.95 -4.79 -10.27
CA GLY A 145 -1.91 -5.89 -10.22
C GLY A 145 -2.36 -6.31 -8.82
N PHE A 146 -1.79 -5.76 -7.75
CA PHE A 146 -2.02 -6.29 -6.40
C PHE A 146 -3.44 -6.02 -5.87
N CYS A 147 -4.00 -4.83 -6.12
CA CYS A 147 -5.37 -4.52 -5.70
C CYS A 147 -6.44 -5.06 -6.68
N THR A 148 -6.03 -5.40 -7.91
CA THR A 148 -6.94 -5.64 -9.03
C THR A 148 -7.91 -6.80 -8.79
N PRO A 149 -7.51 -7.98 -8.29
CA PRO A 149 -8.43 -9.09 -8.03
C PRO A 149 -9.59 -8.71 -7.11
N GLY A 150 -9.29 -8.01 -6.01
CA GLY A 150 -10.32 -7.55 -5.08
C GLY A 150 -11.27 -6.51 -5.70
N ILE A 151 -10.76 -5.65 -6.59
CA ILE A 151 -11.58 -4.67 -7.33
C ILE A 151 -12.50 -5.40 -8.31
N VAL A 152 -11.99 -6.38 -9.06
CA VAL A 152 -12.78 -7.20 -9.99
C VAL A 152 -13.93 -7.90 -9.26
N VAL A 153 -13.64 -8.57 -8.14
CA VAL A 153 -14.68 -9.25 -7.34
C VAL A 153 -15.72 -8.26 -6.82
N ARG A 154 -15.30 -7.06 -6.42
CA ARG A 154 -16.22 -6.01 -5.98
C ARG A 154 -17.11 -5.53 -7.12
N PHE A 155 -16.54 -5.29 -8.30
CA PHE A 155 -17.29 -4.86 -9.47
C PHE A 155 -18.26 -5.94 -9.95
N ALA A 156 -17.86 -7.22 -9.94
CA ALA A 156 -18.74 -8.34 -10.22
C ALA A 156 -19.97 -8.34 -9.28
N GLY A 157 -19.75 -8.25 -7.96
CA GLY A 157 -20.85 -8.13 -6.99
C GLY A 157 -21.71 -6.87 -7.19
N LEU A 158 -21.10 -5.76 -7.61
CA LEU A 158 -21.82 -4.52 -7.90
C LEU A 158 -22.73 -4.66 -9.13
N ARG A 159 -22.25 -5.32 -10.20
CA ARG A 159 -23.02 -5.58 -11.42
C ARG A 159 -24.13 -6.61 -11.16
N ALA A 160 -23.83 -7.70 -10.46
CA ALA A 160 -24.81 -8.74 -10.13
C ALA A 160 -25.96 -8.23 -9.24
N SER A 161 -25.72 -7.18 -8.45
CA SER A 161 -26.75 -6.55 -7.61
C SER A 161 -27.53 -5.43 -8.31
N ALA A 162 -27.16 -5.05 -9.54
CA ALA A 162 -27.91 -4.07 -10.32
C ALA A 162 -29.18 -4.72 -10.92
N PRO A 163 -30.30 -3.99 -11.02
CA PRO A 163 -31.47 -4.49 -11.75
C PRO A 163 -31.11 -4.84 -13.19
N GLU A 164 -31.62 -5.96 -13.70
CA GLU A 164 -31.38 -6.41 -15.06
C GLU A 164 -31.72 -5.32 -16.09
N GLY A 165 -30.82 -5.12 -17.06
CA GLY A 165 -30.96 -4.09 -18.11
C GLY A 165 -30.60 -2.65 -17.68
N SER A 166 -30.19 -2.42 -16.42
CA SER A 166 -29.71 -1.10 -16.00
C SER A 166 -28.38 -0.73 -16.71
N PRO A 167 -28.21 0.52 -17.17
CA PRO A 167 -26.94 0.96 -17.74
C PRO A 167 -25.83 0.93 -16.67
N PRO A 168 -24.55 0.83 -17.08
CA PRO A 168 -23.43 1.01 -16.16
C PRO A 168 -23.52 2.36 -15.43
N ASP A 169 -23.37 2.33 -14.11
CA ASP A 169 -23.40 3.52 -13.25
C ASP A 169 -21.98 3.78 -12.72
N ARG A 170 -21.25 4.66 -13.41
CA ARG A 170 -19.85 5.01 -13.08
C ARG A 170 -19.73 5.65 -11.70
N ASP A 171 -20.70 6.45 -11.29
CA ASP A 171 -20.70 7.09 -9.96
C ASP A 171 -20.86 6.07 -8.84
N ARG A 172 -21.74 5.07 -9.05
CA ARG A 172 -21.88 3.93 -8.13
C ARG A 172 -20.60 3.11 -8.07
N ALA A 173 -19.93 2.89 -9.19
CA ALA A 173 -18.62 2.23 -9.23
C ALA A 173 -17.57 3.02 -8.43
N ALA A 174 -17.45 4.33 -8.66
CA ALA A 174 -16.52 5.22 -7.95
C ALA A 174 -16.76 5.25 -6.43
N ARG A 175 -18.01 5.37 -5.99
CA ARG A 175 -18.36 5.27 -4.55
C ARG A 175 -18.03 3.90 -3.98
N SER A 176 -18.22 2.84 -4.77
CA SER A 176 -17.85 1.49 -4.31
C SER A 176 -16.34 1.42 -4.02
N LEU A 177 -15.49 2.06 -4.81
CA LEU A 177 -14.03 2.02 -4.64
C LEU A 177 -13.53 2.71 -3.35
N HIS A 178 -14.37 3.42 -2.61
CA HIS A 178 -13.99 3.96 -1.28
C HIS A 178 -13.48 2.89 -0.32
N ALA A 179 -13.94 1.64 -0.48
CA ALA A 179 -13.48 0.50 0.31
C ALA A 179 -12.14 -0.09 -0.15
N HIS A 180 -11.59 0.39 -1.27
CA HIS A 180 -10.29 0.00 -1.79
C HIS A 180 -9.27 1.11 -1.60
N LEU A 181 -8.00 0.72 -1.66
CA LEU A 181 -6.89 1.60 -1.96
C LEU A 181 -6.22 1.09 -3.25
N CYS A 182 -5.73 2.02 -4.05
CA CYS A 182 -4.90 1.76 -5.21
C CYS A 182 -3.87 2.88 -5.27
N ARG A 183 -2.59 2.52 -5.32
CA ARG A 183 -1.50 3.50 -5.34
C ARG A 183 -1.04 3.85 -6.76
N CYS A 184 -1.29 2.96 -7.72
CA CYS A 184 -0.63 2.99 -9.02
C CYS A 184 -1.45 3.68 -10.12
N THR A 185 -2.76 3.52 -10.16
CA THR A 185 -3.56 3.78 -11.38
C THR A 185 -4.28 5.13 -11.40
N GLY A 186 -4.27 5.85 -10.28
CA GLY A 186 -5.02 7.09 -10.12
C GLY A 186 -6.53 6.93 -10.19
N TRP A 187 -7.07 5.71 -10.03
CA TRP A 187 -8.49 5.35 -10.08
C TRP A 187 -9.19 5.55 -11.43
N GLN A 188 -8.77 6.52 -12.23
CA GLN A 188 -9.40 6.87 -13.49
C GLN A 188 -9.38 5.70 -14.48
N THR A 189 -8.24 5.04 -14.67
CA THR A 189 -8.14 3.89 -15.59
C THR A 189 -8.91 2.67 -15.08
N VAL A 190 -9.09 2.53 -13.75
CA VAL A 190 -9.96 1.51 -13.14
C VAL A 190 -11.43 1.77 -13.45
N LEU A 191 -11.86 3.04 -13.43
CA LEU A 191 -13.22 3.42 -13.79
C LEU A 191 -13.46 3.37 -15.31
N GLU A 192 -12.43 3.64 -16.11
CA GLU A 192 -12.48 3.36 -17.55
C GLU A 192 -12.65 1.86 -17.81
N ALA A 193 -12.01 0.98 -17.04
CA ALA A 193 -12.24 -0.47 -17.13
C ALA A 193 -13.68 -0.87 -16.77
N TRP A 194 -14.30 -0.18 -15.81
CA TRP A 194 -15.72 -0.37 -15.50
C TRP A 194 -16.62 -0.05 -16.71
N ASP A 195 -16.35 1.03 -17.42
CA ASP A 195 -17.12 1.44 -18.60
C ASP A 195 -16.84 0.52 -19.81
N ALA A 196 -15.61 0.03 -19.94
CA ALA A 196 -15.19 -0.86 -21.03
C ALA A 196 -15.63 -2.33 -20.82
N TYR A 197 -16.23 -2.68 -19.68
CA TYR A 197 -16.64 -4.06 -19.39
C TYR A 197 -17.56 -4.63 -20.49
N GLY A 198 -17.18 -5.78 -21.05
CA GLY A 198 -17.94 -6.47 -22.09
C GLY A 198 -17.82 -5.84 -23.49
N THR A 199 -16.96 -4.84 -23.67
CA THR A 199 -16.58 -4.33 -24.99
C THR A 199 -15.45 -5.18 -25.59
N ALA A 200 -15.35 -5.22 -26.91
CA ALA A 200 -14.26 -5.94 -27.57
C ALA A 200 -12.92 -5.26 -27.24
N PRO A 201 -11.87 -6.01 -26.87
CA PRO A 201 -10.57 -5.44 -26.54
C PRO A 201 -9.98 -4.72 -27.75
N THR A 202 -9.45 -3.51 -27.54
CA THR A 202 -8.90 -2.65 -28.60
C THR A 202 -7.37 -2.63 -28.65
N GLY A 203 -6.69 -3.40 -27.79
CA GLY A 203 -5.22 -3.38 -27.65
C GLY A 203 -4.56 -4.75 -27.53
N THR A 204 -3.23 -4.77 -27.65
CA THR A 204 -2.36 -5.96 -27.61
C THR A 204 -1.81 -6.19 -26.19
N ALA A 205 -2.66 -6.51 -25.22
CA ALA A 205 -2.20 -6.89 -23.89
C ALA A 205 -1.28 -8.13 -23.94
N GLY A 206 -0.25 -8.19 -23.09
CA GLY A 206 0.65 -9.35 -23.02
C GLY A 206 1.82 -9.37 -24.00
N ASN A 207 2.10 -8.28 -24.71
CA ASN A 207 3.24 -8.20 -25.64
C ASN A 207 4.53 -7.68 -24.95
N GLU A 208 5.69 -7.95 -25.56
CA GLU A 208 7.00 -7.55 -25.05
C GLU A 208 7.17 -6.02 -24.89
N ALA A 209 6.57 -5.23 -25.80
CA ALA A 209 6.62 -3.77 -25.74
C ALA A 209 5.85 -3.21 -24.54
N SER A 210 4.69 -3.77 -24.19
CA SER A 210 3.92 -3.40 -23.00
C SER A 210 4.71 -3.67 -21.72
N GLY A 211 5.35 -4.85 -21.63
CA GLY A 211 6.23 -5.20 -20.51
C GLY A 211 7.45 -4.29 -20.40
N ARG A 212 8.12 -4.00 -21.54
CA ARG A 212 9.25 -3.07 -21.58
C ARG A 212 8.84 -1.65 -21.16
N ARG A 213 7.70 -1.14 -21.64
CA ARG A 213 7.17 0.17 -21.24
C ARG A 213 6.90 0.24 -19.74
N ALA A 214 6.24 -0.77 -19.20
CA ALA A 214 5.94 -0.86 -17.77
C ALA A 214 7.23 -0.95 -16.93
N ALA A 215 8.24 -1.68 -17.41
CA ALA A 215 9.51 -1.82 -16.73
C ALA A 215 10.31 -0.51 -16.65
N LEU A 216 10.27 0.33 -17.70
CA LEU A 216 10.85 1.67 -17.68
C LEU A 216 10.19 2.53 -16.60
N GLU A 217 8.86 2.47 -16.48
CA GLU A 217 8.11 3.27 -15.52
C GLU A 217 8.21 2.79 -14.07
N GLY A 218 8.24 1.46 -13.89
CA GLY A 218 8.36 0.82 -12.58
C GLY A 218 9.81 0.63 -12.11
N ARG A 219 10.80 0.88 -12.98
CA ARG A 219 12.24 0.61 -12.77
C ARG A 219 12.55 -0.83 -12.33
N THR A 220 11.70 -1.77 -12.72
CA THR A 220 11.80 -3.20 -12.41
C THR A 220 11.16 -4.00 -13.53
N PRO A 221 11.60 -5.23 -13.83
CA PRO A 221 10.90 -6.08 -14.78
C PRO A 221 9.42 -6.23 -14.41
N GLN A 222 8.54 -6.07 -15.40
CA GLN A 222 7.10 -6.18 -15.23
C GLN A 222 6.46 -6.88 -16.43
N VAL A 223 5.32 -7.49 -16.15
CA VAL A 223 4.41 -8.11 -17.11
C VAL A 223 3.12 -7.29 -17.12
N VAL A 224 2.50 -7.18 -18.28
CA VAL A 224 1.21 -6.51 -18.46
C VAL A 224 0.30 -7.47 -19.21
N GLY A 225 -0.79 -7.91 -18.59
CA GLY A 225 -1.72 -8.83 -19.22
C GLY A 225 -2.82 -9.34 -18.31
N PRO A 226 -3.72 -10.19 -18.84
CA PRO A 226 -4.83 -10.79 -18.11
C PRO A 226 -4.39 -11.47 -16.82
N GLU A 227 -3.26 -12.18 -16.83
CA GLU A 227 -2.71 -12.87 -15.67
C GLU A 227 -2.43 -11.92 -14.49
N VAL A 228 -1.96 -10.70 -14.76
CA VAL A 228 -1.75 -9.69 -13.71
C VAL A 228 -3.09 -9.20 -13.14
N VAL A 229 -4.08 -8.96 -14.00
CA VAL A 229 -5.45 -8.58 -13.58
C VAL A 229 -6.06 -9.66 -12.68
N LEU A 230 -5.83 -10.92 -13.05
CA LEU A 230 -6.36 -12.11 -12.37
C LEU A 230 -5.51 -12.57 -11.18
N GLY A 231 -4.60 -11.71 -10.69
CA GLY A 231 -3.87 -11.93 -9.46
C GLY A 231 -2.66 -12.86 -9.59
N ARG A 232 -2.20 -13.16 -10.80
CA ARG A 232 -1.02 -13.99 -11.07
C ARG A 232 0.23 -13.15 -11.41
N GLY A 233 0.36 -11.97 -10.80
CA GLY A 233 1.49 -11.06 -10.97
C GLY A 233 2.81 -11.47 -10.29
N GLY A 234 2.95 -12.73 -9.86
CA GLY A 234 4.22 -13.24 -9.33
C GLY A 234 4.66 -12.69 -7.96
N PHE A 235 3.74 -12.21 -7.13
CA PHE A 235 4.04 -11.69 -5.79
C PHE A 235 4.71 -12.74 -4.90
N ALA A 236 5.66 -12.32 -4.06
CA ALA A 236 6.52 -13.25 -3.32
C ALA A 236 5.69 -14.20 -2.42
N ALA A 237 4.73 -13.66 -1.67
CA ALA A 237 3.86 -14.45 -0.79
C ALA A 237 2.92 -15.42 -1.53
N ASP A 238 2.75 -15.26 -2.85
CA ASP A 238 1.93 -16.14 -3.68
C ASP A 238 2.76 -17.20 -4.42
N THR A 239 4.06 -16.97 -4.58
CA THR A 239 4.99 -17.82 -5.34
C THR A 239 5.90 -18.68 -4.45
N ALA A 240 5.82 -18.52 -3.13
CA ALA A 240 6.59 -19.33 -2.20
C ALA A 240 6.32 -20.84 -2.40
N PRO A 241 7.35 -21.71 -2.38
CA PRO A 241 7.19 -23.14 -2.52
C PRO A 241 6.20 -23.72 -1.49
N GLU A 242 5.47 -24.76 -1.89
CA GLU A 242 4.59 -25.47 -0.97
C GLU A 242 5.39 -26.04 0.21
N GLY A 243 4.84 -25.94 1.42
CA GLY A 243 5.50 -26.40 2.64
C GLY A 243 6.60 -25.47 3.16
N SER A 244 6.75 -24.26 2.61
CA SER A 244 7.59 -23.20 3.18
C SER A 244 7.18 -22.89 4.62
N LEU A 245 8.16 -22.67 5.50
CA LEU A 245 7.92 -22.00 6.77
C LEU A 245 7.63 -20.52 6.53
N VAL A 246 6.95 -19.86 7.47
CA VAL A 246 6.66 -18.43 7.40
C VAL A 246 7.34 -17.72 8.56
N ALA A 247 8.07 -16.66 8.25
CA ALA A 247 8.74 -15.80 9.21
C ALA A 247 8.16 -14.39 9.20
N VAL A 248 7.90 -13.85 10.39
CA VAL A 248 7.47 -12.46 10.61
C VAL A 248 8.36 -11.82 11.69
N PRO A 249 8.53 -10.49 11.70
CA PRO A 249 9.33 -9.85 12.75
C PRO A 249 8.76 -10.11 14.15
N ASP A 250 9.64 -10.33 15.12
CA ASP A 250 9.27 -10.48 16.54
C ASP A 250 9.01 -9.13 17.24
N GLY A 251 9.58 -8.05 16.69
CA GLY A 251 9.48 -6.70 17.22
C GLY A 251 10.71 -6.20 17.98
N ASP A 252 11.66 -7.08 18.28
CA ASP A 252 12.89 -6.84 19.03
C ASP A 252 14.14 -7.08 18.17
N GLY A 253 13.97 -7.08 16.85
CA GLY A 253 15.05 -7.23 15.86
C GLY A 253 15.28 -8.67 15.38
N GLY A 254 14.47 -9.63 15.83
CA GLY A 254 14.50 -11.02 15.39
C GLY A 254 13.26 -11.42 14.59
N TRP A 255 13.08 -12.74 14.47
CA TRP A 255 12.04 -13.36 13.65
C TRP A 255 11.31 -14.46 14.43
N VAL A 256 9.99 -14.48 14.30
CA VAL A 256 9.17 -15.62 14.71
C VAL A 256 8.82 -16.44 13.48
N VAL A 257 9.11 -17.74 13.55
CA VAL A 257 8.88 -18.69 12.46
C VAL A 257 7.73 -19.64 12.83
N GLY A 258 6.78 -19.82 11.92
CA GLY A 258 5.64 -20.72 12.05
C GLY A 258 5.35 -21.49 10.76
N ALA A 259 4.37 -22.40 10.77
CA ALA A 259 3.97 -23.13 9.57
C ALA A 259 3.03 -22.32 8.67
N THR A 260 2.34 -21.31 9.21
CA THR A 260 1.45 -20.41 8.48
C THR A 260 1.67 -18.95 8.87
N VAL A 261 1.16 -18.02 8.04
CA VAL A 261 1.21 -16.58 8.36
C VAL A 261 0.42 -16.30 9.65
N ALA A 262 -0.74 -16.93 9.81
CA ALA A 262 -1.57 -16.78 11.01
C ALA A 262 -0.85 -17.26 12.27
N GLU A 263 -0.17 -18.42 12.23
CA GLU A 263 0.58 -18.97 13.35
C GLU A 263 1.76 -18.07 13.73
N ALA A 264 2.56 -17.65 12.74
CA ALA A 264 3.72 -16.80 12.95
C ALA A 264 3.32 -15.44 13.55
N ARG A 265 2.27 -14.80 13.01
CA ARG A 265 1.74 -13.52 13.53
C ARG A 265 1.19 -13.64 14.95
N SER A 266 0.44 -14.71 15.24
CA SER A 266 -0.09 -14.97 16.58
C SER A 266 1.04 -15.14 17.59
N SER A 267 2.07 -15.91 17.23
CA SER A 267 3.23 -16.19 18.07
C SER A 267 4.12 -14.96 18.29
N ALA A 268 4.22 -14.07 17.31
CA ALA A 268 4.91 -12.79 17.45
C ALA A 268 4.21 -11.84 18.46
N GLY A 269 2.95 -12.10 18.83
CA GLY A 269 2.23 -11.30 19.83
C GLY A 269 2.02 -9.84 19.44
N ARG A 270 2.20 -9.50 18.16
CA ARG A 270 2.11 -8.13 17.65
C ARG A 270 0.64 -7.71 17.59
N VAL A 271 0.36 -6.56 18.17
CA VAL A 271 -0.98 -5.96 18.12
C VAL A 271 -1.08 -5.10 16.87
N GLN A 272 -2.20 -5.21 16.16
CA GLN A 272 -2.51 -4.36 15.01
C GLN A 272 -2.33 -2.88 15.35
N GLY A 273 -1.63 -2.16 14.47
CA GLY A 273 -1.44 -0.73 14.55
C GLY A 273 -2.75 0.04 14.48
N ARG A 274 -2.77 1.23 15.09
CA ARG A 274 -3.92 2.13 15.08
C ARG A 274 -3.58 3.41 14.34
N ARG A 275 -4.60 4.09 13.85
CA ARG A 275 -4.48 5.44 13.33
C ARG A 275 -4.16 6.37 14.49
N THR A 276 -3.12 7.20 14.35
CA THR A 276 -2.81 8.23 15.34
C THR A 276 -3.74 9.44 15.18
N THR A 277 -3.86 10.22 16.25
CA THR A 277 -4.50 11.55 16.24
C THR A 277 -3.47 12.68 16.22
N VAL A 278 -2.17 12.34 16.27
CA VAL A 278 -1.07 13.30 16.20
C VAL A 278 -0.95 13.77 14.75
N GLY A 279 -0.90 15.08 14.55
CA GLY A 279 -0.66 15.66 13.23
C GLY A 279 0.77 15.41 12.77
N ALA A 280 0.96 15.24 11.47
CA ALA A 280 2.29 15.27 10.88
C ALA A 280 2.80 16.71 10.82
N VAL A 281 4.07 16.91 11.12
CA VAL A 281 4.74 18.22 11.10
C VAL A 281 6.06 18.06 10.35
N PRO A 282 6.45 19.02 9.48
CA PRO A 282 7.79 19.02 8.91
C PRO A 282 8.87 19.03 10.01
N PRO A 283 9.83 18.09 10.00
CA PRO A 283 10.83 17.99 11.06
C PRO A 283 12.01 18.97 10.87
N LEU A 284 12.09 19.64 9.72
CA LEU A 284 13.16 20.57 9.39
C LEU A 284 12.64 22.01 9.41
N GLU A 285 13.36 22.88 10.11
CA GLU A 285 13.09 24.31 10.12
C GLU A 285 13.49 24.98 8.81
N ALA A 286 12.73 26.00 8.42
CA ALA A 286 13.02 26.83 7.26
C ALA A 286 14.46 27.38 7.32
N PRO A 287 15.21 27.42 6.20
CA PRO A 287 16.50 28.08 6.17
C PRO A 287 16.34 29.58 6.34
N ASP A 288 17.26 30.21 7.08
CA ASP A 288 17.30 31.67 7.23
C ASP A 288 17.56 32.34 5.88
N GLY A 289 16.81 33.40 5.57
CA GLY A 289 17.03 34.21 4.39
C GLY A 289 15.75 34.84 3.84
N ASP A 290 15.93 35.83 2.97
CA ASP A 290 14.83 36.38 2.16
C ASP A 290 14.65 35.48 0.92
N TRP A 291 13.55 34.73 0.91
CA TRP A 291 13.20 33.75 -0.12
C TRP A 291 11.92 34.16 -0.86
N GLU A 292 11.88 33.89 -2.16
CA GLU A 292 10.65 34.06 -2.97
C GLU A 292 9.67 32.91 -2.73
N ALA A 293 10.19 31.74 -2.39
CA ALA A 293 9.40 30.60 -1.95
C ALA A 293 10.12 29.80 -0.88
N VAL A 294 9.35 29.27 0.07
CA VAL A 294 9.79 28.36 1.12
C VAL A 294 8.95 27.10 1.03
N LEU A 295 9.57 25.93 1.16
CA LEU A 295 8.90 24.63 1.16
C LEU A 295 9.40 23.81 2.34
N ARG A 296 8.48 23.20 3.11
CA ARG A 296 8.76 22.24 4.17
C ARG A 296 7.86 21.03 4.01
N THR A 297 8.45 19.84 4.02
CA THR A 297 7.71 18.59 3.84
C THR A 297 7.83 17.70 5.08
N PRO A 298 6.75 16.99 5.47
CA PRO A 298 6.81 15.99 6.51
C PRO A 298 7.35 14.67 5.94
N TRP A 299 7.47 13.68 6.80
CA TRP A 299 7.67 12.29 6.38
C TRP A 299 6.51 11.82 5.51
N VAL A 300 6.80 11.05 4.46
CA VAL A 300 5.77 10.48 3.57
C VAL A 300 6.04 9.00 3.31
N GLU A 301 5.00 8.20 3.47
CA GLU A 301 4.99 6.76 3.22
C GLU A 301 4.64 6.48 1.74
N PRO A 302 5.49 5.73 1.00
CA PRO A 302 5.22 5.33 -0.39
C PRO A 302 3.89 4.59 -0.59
N ALA A 303 3.36 3.95 0.45
CA ALA A 303 1.99 3.41 0.53
C ALA A 303 1.66 2.32 -0.51
N TYR A 304 2.66 1.55 -0.93
CA TYR A 304 2.46 0.36 -1.76
C TYR A 304 1.67 -0.72 -1.00
N LEU A 305 0.81 -1.47 -1.68
CA LEU A 305 -0.19 -2.35 -1.03
C LEU A 305 0.31 -3.75 -0.72
N GLU A 306 1.22 -4.29 -1.53
CA GLU A 306 1.92 -5.53 -1.24
C GLU A 306 2.99 -5.24 -0.19
N THR A 307 2.87 -5.72 1.05
CA THR A 307 3.95 -5.55 2.03
C THR A 307 5.23 -6.25 1.57
N ASP A 308 6.35 -5.89 2.19
CA ASP A 308 7.62 -6.53 1.91
C ASP A 308 7.53 -8.03 2.17
N ALA A 309 7.89 -8.81 1.17
CA ALA A 309 7.93 -10.25 1.27
C ALA A 309 9.02 -10.80 0.35
N ALA A 310 9.65 -11.88 0.78
CA ALA A 310 10.59 -12.64 -0.03
C ALA A 310 10.65 -14.06 0.51
N TRP A 311 10.96 -15.03 -0.35
CA TRP A 311 11.21 -16.40 0.06
C TRP A 311 12.54 -16.90 -0.52
N CYS A 312 13.14 -17.88 0.15
CA CYS A 312 14.37 -18.52 -0.30
C CYS A 312 14.32 -20.02 -0.01
N GLU A 313 14.92 -20.83 -0.89
CA GLU A 313 15.29 -22.22 -0.58
C GLU A 313 16.66 -22.27 0.10
N PRO A 314 16.98 -23.33 0.86
CA PRO A 314 18.30 -23.49 1.48
C PRO A 314 19.42 -23.52 0.43
N GLY A 315 20.47 -22.73 0.64
CA GLY A 315 21.58 -22.55 -0.30
C GLY A 315 21.23 -21.79 -1.58
N GLY A 316 20.00 -21.28 -1.69
CA GLY A 316 19.47 -20.60 -2.86
C GLY A 316 19.74 -19.10 -2.89
N ARG A 317 19.13 -18.44 -3.89
CA ARG A 317 19.00 -16.98 -3.94
C ARG A 317 17.57 -16.59 -3.60
N PRO A 318 17.34 -15.59 -2.74
CA PRO A 318 16.00 -15.17 -2.41
C PRO A 318 15.31 -14.58 -3.64
N CYS A 319 13.99 -14.74 -3.72
CA CYS A 319 13.20 -14.06 -4.73
C CYS A 319 13.18 -12.53 -4.48
N SER A 320 12.90 -11.76 -5.54
CA SER A 320 12.83 -10.30 -5.45
C SER A 320 11.58 -9.87 -4.68
N PRO A 321 11.68 -8.87 -3.77
CA PRO A 321 10.52 -8.33 -3.06
C PRO A 321 9.69 -7.36 -3.92
N LEU A 322 10.14 -7.05 -5.15
CA LEU A 322 9.48 -6.10 -6.05
C LEU A 322 8.35 -6.74 -6.86
N ALA A 323 8.47 -8.05 -7.17
CA ALA A 323 7.58 -8.79 -8.07
C ALA A 323 7.17 -7.96 -9.31
N ASN A 324 5.94 -8.12 -9.79
CA ASN A 324 5.36 -7.20 -10.79
C ASN A 324 4.98 -5.84 -10.19
N GLY A 325 4.91 -5.75 -8.87
CA GLY A 325 4.28 -4.63 -8.22
C GLY A 325 5.09 -3.34 -8.31
N GLY A 326 6.42 -3.48 -8.30
CA GLY A 326 7.29 -2.40 -7.88
C GLY A 326 6.86 -1.84 -6.52
N ALA A 327 7.63 -0.91 -6.01
CA ALA A 327 7.27 -0.16 -4.81
C ALA A 327 7.67 1.31 -4.95
N PHE A 328 7.69 1.79 -6.19
CA PHE A 328 8.17 3.13 -6.53
C PHE A 328 9.57 3.39 -5.97
N GLY A 329 10.43 2.36 -5.90
CA GLY A 329 11.77 2.41 -5.32
C GLY A 329 11.89 2.04 -3.83
N ALA A 330 10.78 1.98 -3.09
CA ALA A 330 10.81 1.86 -1.62
C ALA A 330 11.24 0.49 -1.07
N LYS A 331 11.20 -0.57 -1.88
CA LYS A 331 11.53 -1.96 -1.47
C LYS A 331 12.94 -2.40 -1.86
N LEU A 332 13.75 -1.54 -2.47
CA LEU A 332 15.10 -1.91 -2.92
C LEU A 332 16.02 -2.30 -1.75
N GLU A 333 15.79 -1.70 -0.59
CA GLU A 333 16.56 -1.93 0.65
C GLU A 333 15.77 -2.80 1.65
N SER A 334 14.77 -3.54 1.18
CA SER A 334 13.97 -4.41 2.04
C SER A 334 14.83 -5.46 2.74
N VAL A 335 14.58 -5.69 4.02
CA VAL A 335 15.29 -6.72 4.81
C VAL A 335 14.85 -8.15 4.46
N ALA A 336 13.66 -8.29 3.86
CA ALA A 336 13.01 -9.59 3.66
C ALA A 336 13.86 -10.61 2.88
N PRO A 337 14.54 -10.25 1.77
CA PRO A 337 15.36 -11.20 1.01
C PRO A 337 16.53 -11.78 1.83
N SER A 338 17.21 -10.93 2.60
CA SER A 338 18.34 -11.37 3.43
C SER A 338 17.90 -12.32 4.54
N ALA A 339 16.82 -11.96 5.26
CA ALA A 339 16.24 -12.79 6.30
C ALA A 339 15.71 -14.12 5.75
N ALA A 340 15.06 -14.12 4.58
CA ALA A 340 14.54 -15.33 3.98
C ALA A 340 15.64 -16.33 3.66
N ARG A 341 16.79 -15.85 3.17
CA ARG A 341 17.97 -16.70 2.92
C ARG A 341 18.54 -17.26 4.22
N GLU A 342 18.80 -16.40 5.20
CA GLU A 342 19.42 -16.80 6.46
C GLU A 342 18.58 -17.82 7.22
N LEU A 343 17.27 -17.59 7.30
CA LEU A 343 16.33 -18.52 7.94
C LEU A 343 16.18 -19.81 7.12
N ALA A 344 16.17 -19.76 5.79
CA ALA A 344 16.10 -20.97 4.98
C ALA A 344 17.32 -21.89 5.21
N ASP A 345 18.51 -21.29 5.30
CA ASP A 345 19.75 -22.00 5.62
C ASP A 345 19.73 -22.57 7.04
N GLU A 346 19.24 -21.80 8.02
CA GLU A 346 19.13 -22.22 9.43
C GLU A 346 18.17 -23.42 9.60
N TYR A 347 16.97 -23.34 9.01
CA TYR A 347 15.93 -24.34 9.18
C TYR A 347 16.05 -25.52 8.19
N GLY A 348 16.95 -25.42 7.19
CA GLY A 348 17.11 -26.44 6.15
C GLY A 348 15.84 -26.67 5.31
N ARG A 349 14.97 -25.66 5.22
CA ARG A 349 13.68 -25.68 4.50
C ARG A 349 13.42 -24.33 3.84
N PRO A 350 12.58 -24.25 2.79
CA PRO A 350 12.18 -22.96 2.25
C PRO A 350 11.51 -22.10 3.32
N VAL A 351 11.86 -20.82 3.37
CA VAL A 351 11.26 -19.84 4.31
C VAL A 351 10.75 -18.65 3.51
N LEU A 352 9.49 -18.29 3.75
CA LEU A 352 8.85 -17.07 3.30
C LEU A 352 8.89 -16.05 4.45
N VAL A 353 9.59 -14.95 4.26
CA VAL A 353 9.52 -13.76 5.12
C VAL A 353 8.42 -12.85 4.62
N VAL A 354 7.52 -12.41 5.52
CA VAL A 354 6.47 -11.43 5.22
C VAL A 354 6.41 -10.39 6.34
N LEU A 355 6.51 -9.12 5.98
CA LEU A 355 6.26 -8.02 6.91
C LEU A 355 4.75 -7.78 7.05
N SER A 356 4.32 -7.44 8.27
CA SER A 356 3.01 -6.83 8.47
C SER A 356 2.97 -5.42 7.87
N ARG A 357 1.79 -4.82 7.75
CA ARG A 357 1.69 -3.42 7.31
C ARG A 357 2.45 -2.50 8.25
N GLU A 358 2.36 -2.75 9.55
CA GLU A 358 3.02 -2.00 10.59
C GLU A 358 4.54 -2.12 10.50
N ASP A 359 5.05 -3.32 10.23
CA ASP A 359 6.49 -3.54 10.08
C ASP A 359 7.00 -2.90 8.78
N THR A 360 6.28 -3.04 7.66
CA THR A 360 6.59 -2.33 6.41
C THR A 360 6.69 -0.81 6.62
N VAL A 361 5.79 -0.23 7.41
CA VAL A 361 5.81 1.21 7.69
C VAL A 361 6.97 1.59 8.61
N ARG A 362 7.31 0.77 9.60
CA ARG A 362 8.40 1.07 10.54
C ARG A 362 9.79 0.87 9.93
N MET A 363 9.93 -0.14 9.08
CA MET A 363 11.23 -0.61 8.56
C MET A 363 11.49 -0.15 7.13
N GLY A 364 10.44 0.09 6.33
CA GLY A 364 10.56 0.49 4.94
C GLY A 364 10.99 1.95 4.78
N ALA A 365 11.67 2.23 3.67
CA ALA A 365 12.13 3.57 3.36
C ALA A 365 10.97 4.57 3.16
N LYS A 366 11.19 5.82 3.56
CA LYS A 366 10.30 6.97 3.37
C LYS A 366 10.89 7.95 2.38
N ARG A 367 10.02 8.76 1.76
CA ARG A 367 10.47 9.96 1.06
C ARG A 367 11.10 10.89 2.12
N PRO A 368 12.33 11.38 1.91
CA PRO A 368 13.00 12.19 2.92
C PRO A 368 12.30 13.55 3.07
N PRO A 369 12.04 13.99 4.31
CA PRO A 369 11.62 15.36 4.57
C PRO A 369 12.65 16.36 4.05
N VAL A 370 12.17 17.47 3.52
CA VAL A 370 12.99 18.60 3.09
C VAL A 370 12.50 19.89 3.72
N SER A 371 13.40 20.86 3.83
CA SER A 371 13.07 22.26 4.06
C SER A 371 13.98 23.14 3.21
N GLY A 372 13.42 23.98 2.35
CA GLY A 372 14.21 24.80 1.45
C GLY A 372 13.63 26.18 1.20
N GLY A 373 14.51 27.08 0.79
CA GLY A 373 14.20 28.43 0.36
C GLY A 373 14.89 28.71 -0.96
N ALA A 374 14.18 29.30 -1.91
CA ALA A 374 14.70 29.59 -3.24
C ALA A 374 14.40 31.03 -3.69
N ARG A 375 15.25 31.52 -4.59
CA ARG A 375 15.13 32.81 -5.26
C ARG A 375 14.74 32.63 -6.72
N ALA A 376 14.21 33.69 -7.32
CA ALA A 376 13.81 33.70 -8.73
C ALA A 376 14.97 33.47 -9.73
N ASP A 377 16.23 33.65 -9.31
CA ASP A 377 17.40 33.36 -10.14
C ASP A 377 17.81 31.87 -10.16
N GLY A 378 17.05 31.02 -9.44
CA GLY A 378 17.30 29.59 -9.35
C GLY A 378 18.31 29.17 -8.28
N THR A 379 18.80 30.12 -7.49
CA THR A 379 19.67 29.84 -6.33
C THR A 379 18.88 29.66 -5.06
N GLY A 380 19.43 28.91 -4.11
CA GLY A 380 18.76 28.66 -2.84
C GLY A 380 19.47 27.66 -1.96
N VAL A 381 18.79 27.26 -0.88
CA VAL A 381 19.23 26.21 0.04
C VAL A 381 18.12 25.18 0.14
N LEU A 382 18.47 23.90 0.08
CA LEU A 382 17.57 22.78 0.33
C LEU A 382 18.18 21.89 1.41
N ARG A 383 17.65 21.99 2.63
CA ARG A 383 17.93 21.05 3.71
C ARG A 383 17.16 19.78 3.47
N VAL A 384 17.81 18.64 3.57
CA VAL A 384 17.19 17.33 3.36
C VAL A 384 17.61 16.42 4.51
N VAL A 385 16.68 15.62 5.04
CA VAL A 385 17.07 14.56 5.99
C VAL A 385 18.09 13.66 5.31
N ARG A 386 19.23 13.41 5.97
CA ARG A 386 20.38 12.69 5.38
C ARG A 386 19.92 11.41 4.68
N THR A 387 20.21 11.32 3.38
CA THR A 387 19.70 10.26 2.52
C THR A 387 20.72 9.95 1.43
N PRO A 388 21.26 8.73 1.37
CA PRO A 388 22.24 8.38 0.34
C PRO A 388 21.77 8.70 -1.07
N GLY A 389 22.61 9.40 -1.86
CA GLY A 389 22.34 9.74 -3.26
C GLY A 389 21.41 10.94 -3.50
N VAL A 390 20.87 11.57 -2.44
CA VAL A 390 19.89 12.66 -2.61
C VAL A 390 20.51 13.94 -3.15
N VAL A 391 21.77 14.22 -2.80
CA VAL A 391 22.50 15.41 -3.26
C VAL A 391 22.70 15.35 -4.78
N GLU A 392 23.14 14.20 -5.29
CA GLU A 392 23.33 13.97 -6.72
C GLU A 392 22.00 14.05 -7.48
N ALA A 393 20.93 13.48 -6.90
CA ALA A 393 19.60 13.53 -7.49
C ALA A 393 19.09 14.97 -7.64
N VAL A 394 19.26 15.80 -6.60
CA VAL A 394 18.87 17.23 -6.64
C VAL A 394 19.75 18.01 -7.61
N ALA A 395 21.07 17.83 -7.56
CA ALA A 395 22.01 18.56 -8.40
C ALA A 395 21.80 18.32 -9.90
N ALA A 396 21.26 17.15 -10.28
CA ALA A 396 20.93 16.83 -11.67
C ALA A 396 19.86 17.74 -12.29
N VAL A 397 18.97 18.32 -11.49
CA VAL A 397 17.85 19.16 -11.97
C VAL A 397 17.91 20.59 -11.44
N ALA A 398 18.61 20.81 -10.32
CA ALA A 398 18.64 22.08 -9.59
C ALA A 398 20.06 22.42 -9.12
N PRO A 399 21.04 22.58 -10.05
CA PRO A 399 22.45 22.81 -9.69
C PRO A 399 22.70 24.14 -8.95
N GLY A 400 21.75 25.07 -8.97
CA GLY A 400 21.81 26.33 -8.22
C GLY A 400 21.44 26.22 -6.74
N LEU A 401 20.86 25.11 -6.30
CA LEU A 401 20.53 24.87 -4.91
C LEU A 401 21.73 24.28 -4.16
N VAL A 402 22.06 24.87 -3.02
CA VAL A 402 22.97 24.26 -2.06
C VAL A 402 22.20 23.24 -1.23
N VAL A 403 22.58 21.96 -1.32
CA VAL A 403 21.94 20.88 -0.57
C VAL A 403 22.65 20.67 0.76
N GLU A 404 21.90 20.74 1.85
CA GLU A 404 22.40 20.53 3.22
C GLU A 404 21.78 19.26 3.81
N GLU A 405 22.58 18.22 4.04
CA GLU A 405 22.08 17.02 4.70
C GLU A 405 22.02 17.19 6.22
N VAL A 406 20.85 16.92 6.80
CA VAL A 406 20.58 17.09 8.23
C VAL A 406 20.26 15.72 8.85
N ASP A 407 20.93 15.40 9.96
CA ASP A 407 20.59 14.23 10.76
C ASP A 407 19.33 14.50 11.58
N VAL A 408 18.29 13.68 11.37
CA VAL A 408 17.02 13.74 12.09
C VAL A 408 16.66 12.32 12.54
N ALA A 409 16.23 12.17 13.79
CA ALA A 409 15.68 10.90 14.26
C ALA A 409 14.42 10.56 13.44
N GLY A 410 14.39 9.38 12.83
CA GLY A 410 13.30 9.02 11.95
C GLY A 410 13.44 7.65 11.31
N PRO A 411 12.41 7.22 10.57
CA PRO A 411 12.47 6.00 9.78
C PRO A 411 13.52 6.12 8.65
N PRO A 412 13.95 4.98 8.07
CA PRO A 412 14.86 4.99 6.94
C PRO A 412 14.33 5.84 5.77
N THR A 413 15.22 6.46 5.02
CA THR A 413 14.90 7.24 3.81
C THR A 413 15.59 6.63 2.59
N SER A 414 15.06 6.90 1.40
CA SER A 414 15.73 6.51 0.16
C SER A 414 15.50 7.51 -0.97
N SER A 415 16.56 7.86 -1.68
CA SER A 415 16.53 8.66 -2.91
C SER A 415 16.00 7.87 -4.11
N SER A 416 15.93 6.53 -4.00
CA SER A 416 15.36 5.68 -5.05
C SER A 416 13.84 5.78 -5.13
N ILE A 417 13.19 6.30 -4.08
CA ILE A 417 11.75 6.53 -4.10
C ILE A 417 11.43 7.51 -5.24
N ARG A 418 10.35 7.26 -5.99
CA ARG A 418 9.90 8.05 -7.15
C ARG A 418 10.20 9.53 -6.95
N ALA A 419 11.16 10.04 -7.72
CA ALA A 419 11.54 11.45 -7.71
C ALA A 419 11.89 12.06 -6.32
N ALA A 420 12.38 11.28 -5.36
CA ALA A 420 12.74 11.75 -4.03
C ALA A 420 13.90 12.74 -4.05
N GLY A 421 13.72 13.87 -3.35
CA GLY A 421 14.66 14.98 -3.27
C GLY A 421 14.55 15.94 -4.44
N TRP A 422 14.59 15.42 -5.68
CA TRP A 422 14.65 16.26 -6.86
C TRP A 422 13.27 16.81 -7.29
N ALA A 423 12.16 16.10 -7.03
CA ALA A 423 10.83 16.67 -7.23
C ALA A 423 10.60 17.84 -6.28
N GLU A 424 11.05 17.75 -5.04
CA GLU A 424 10.98 18.83 -4.05
C GLU A 424 11.76 20.06 -4.51
N ALA A 425 12.96 19.87 -5.07
CA ALA A 425 13.74 20.95 -5.67
C ALA A 425 13.00 21.62 -6.83
N VAL A 426 12.38 20.83 -7.73
CA VAL A 426 11.57 21.35 -8.83
C VAL A 426 10.36 22.12 -8.31
N VAL A 427 9.63 21.58 -7.34
CA VAL A 427 8.48 22.24 -6.69
C VAL A 427 8.91 23.59 -6.13
N LEU A 428 9.97 23.61 -5.30
CA LEU A 428 10.50 24.82 -4.68
C LEU A 428 10.91 25.89 -5.71
N LEU A 429 11.72 25.52 -6.71
CA LEU A 429 12.18 26.44 -7.76
C LEU A 429 11.02 26.95 -8.63
N THR A 430 10.03 26.11 -8.86
CA THR A 430 8.80 26.49 -9.56
C THR A 430 8.02 27.51 -8.72
N GLY A 431 7.83 27.30 -7.42
CA GLY A 431 7.18 28.31 -6.57
C GLY A 431 7.93 29.65 -6.51
N ALA A 432 9.26 29.61 -6.56
CA ALA A 432 10.10 30.82 -6.60
C ALA A 432 10.10 31.56 -7.95
N GLY A 433 9.43 31.03 -8.97
CA GLY A 433 9.43 31.59 -10.33
C GLY A 433 10.70 31.35 -11.13
N ALA A 434 11.59 30.48 -10.66
CA ALA A 434 12.85 30.15 -11.35
C ALA A 434 12.65 29.12 -12.49
N ILE A 435 11.57 28.34 -12.44
CA ILE A 435 11.18 27.38 -13.48
C ILE A 435 9.78 27.71 -13.98
N ASP A 436 9.67 28.07 -15.26
CA ASP A 436 8.39 28.33 -15.95
C ASP A 436 8.16 27.44 -17.20
N GLY A 437 9.09 26.53 -17.47
CA GLY A 437 9.05 25.62 -18.62
C GLY A 437 8.76 24.17 -18.26
N PRO A 438 8.93 23.24 -19.23
CA PRO A 438 8.84 21.80 -18.97
C PRO A 438 9.84 21.36 -17.90
N VAL A 439 9.38 20.48 -17.01
CA VAL A 439 10.25 19.75 -16.10
C VAL A 439 11.03 18.72 -16.92
N VAL A 440 12.34 18.67 -16.71
CA VAL A 440 13.23 17.66 -17.31
C VAL A 440 13.68 16.72 -16.20
N SER A 441 13.39 15.43 -16.34
CA SER A 441 13.85 14.40 -15.40
C SER A 441 15.33 14.07 -15.61
N PRO A 442 16.02 13.50 -14.61
CA PRO A 442 17.39 13.01 -14.77
C PRO A 442 17.57 11.97 -15.90
N ASP A 443 16.51 11.21 -16.23
CA ASP A 443 16.54 10.23 -17.32
C ASP A 443 16.28 10.86 -18.71
N GLY A 444 16.02 12.17 -18.78
CA GLY A 444 15.86 12.91 -20.03
C GLY A 444 14.41 13.04 -20.54
N ALA A 445 13.42 12.48 -19.85
CA ALA A 445 12.01 12.75 -20.16
C ALA A 445 11.63 14.18 -19.78
N THR A 446 10.73 14.79 -20.55
CA THR A 446 10.16 16.10 -20.24
C THR A 446 8.65 16.02 -20.00
N ALA A 447 8.15 16.83 -19.08
CA ALA A 447 6.72 16.93 -18.82
C ALA A 447 6.30 18.35 -18.47
N THR A 448 5.08 18.72 -18.86
CA THR A 448 4.38 19.92 -18.39
C THR A 448 3.08 19.51 -17.73
N ALA A 449 2.63 20.29 -16.76
CA ALA A 449 1.34 20.09 -16.12
C ALA A 449 0.64 21.43 -15.89
N VAL A 450 -0.67 21.42 -16.07
CA VAL A 450 -1.59 22.47 -15.64
C VAL A 450 -2.54 21.84 -14.62
N VAL A 451 -2.85 22.61 -13.57
CA VAL A 451 -3.79 22.22 -12.53
C VAL A 451 -4.74 23.38 -12.31
N ASP A 452 -6.02 23.14 -12.53
CA ASP A 452 -7.11 24.10 -12.40
C ASP A 452 -8.36 23.44 -11.82
N ASP A 453 -9.47 24.17 -11.82
CA ASP A 453 -10.76 23.68 -11.30
C ASP A 453 -11.35 22.54 -12.14
N ASP A 454 -10.92 22.39 -13.41
CA ASP A 454 -11.42 21.37 -14.34
C ASP A 454 -10.62 20.05 -14.23
N GLY A 455 -9.37 20.11 -13.75
CA GLY A 455 -8.59 18.94 -13.40
C GLY A 455 -7.08 19.12 -13.57
N ILE A 456 -6.42 18.04 -13.97
CA ILE A 456 -4.98 17.97 -14.20
C ILE A 456 -4.74 17.64 -15.67
N GLN A 457 -4.05 18.51 -16.39
CA GLN A 457 -3.68 18.30 -17.79
C GLN A 457 -2.16 18.14 -17.89
N VAL A 458 -1.71 17.03 -18.46
CA VAL A 458 -0.30 16.67 -18.57
C VAL A 458 0.09 16.52 -20.03
N SER A 459 1.24 17.08 -20.42
CA SER A 459 1.97 16.64 -21.62
C SER A 459 3.27 15.97 -21.22
N VAL A 460 3.62 14.86 -21.86
CA VAL A 460 4.85 14.11 -21.58
C VAL A 460 5.55 13.70 -22.87
N ARG A 461 6.86 13.86 -22.91
CA ARG A 461 7.76 13.40 -23.97
C ARG A 461 8.85 12.53 -23.35
N CYS A 462 8.95 11.27 -23.77
CA CYS A 462 9.85 10.30 -23.15
C CYS A 462 10.36 9.23 -24.12
N GLY A 463 10.66 9.62 -25.36
CA GLY A 463 11.02 8.68 -26.43
C GLY A 463 9.80 8.05 -27.09
N ALA A 464 10.05 7.01 -27.89
CA ALA A 464 9.00 6.20 -28.48
C ALA A 464 8.10 5.58 -27.37
N PRO A 465 6.76 5.67 -27.47
CA PRO A 465 5.87 5.23 -26.39
C PRO A 465 5.96 3.75 -26.04
N LEU A 466 6.37 2.88 -26.98
CA LEU A 466 6.32 1.41 -26.94
C LEU A 466 4.91 0.82 -26.79
N ASP A 467 4.13 1.32 -25.83
CA ASP A 467 2.73 1.02 -25.61
C ASP A 467 2.04 2.27 -25.01
N VAL A 468 1.14 2.88 -25.78
CA VAL A 468 0.47 4.14 -25.42
C VAL A 468 -0.47 3.95 -24.23
N THR A 469 -1.14 2.81 -24.12
CA THR A 469 -2.08 2.51 -23.01
C THR A 469 -1.32 2.37 -21.70
N VAL A 470 -0.21 1.62 -21.71
CA VAL A 470 0.64 1.44 -20.53
C VAL A 470 1.26 2.77 -20.11
N LEU A 471 1.88 3.50 -21.05
CA LEU A 471 2.48 4.81 -20.76
C LEU A 471 1.46 5.77 -20.16
N ARG A 472 0.28 5.90 -20.79
CA ARG A 472 -0.80 6.77 -20.30
C ARG A 472 -1.20 6.39 -18.89
N SER A 473 -1.40 5.10 -18.61
CA SER A 473 -1.79 4.64 -17.27
C SER A 473 -0.75 5.03 -16.22
N TYR A 474 0.54 4.83 -16.51
CA TYR A 474 1.62 5.18 -15.59
C TYR A 474 1.72 6.70 -15.34
N CYS A 475 1.49 7.52 -16.37
CA CYS A 475 1.42 8.97 -16.24
C CYS A 475 0.21 9.43 -15.41
N VAL A 476 -0.98 8.84 -15.62
CA VAL A 476 -2.16 9.10 -14.78
C VAL A 476 -1.87 8.74 -13.31
N GLY A 477 -1.22 7.60 -13.10
CA GLY A 477 -0.75 7.16 -11.78
C GLY A 477 0.18 8.15 -11.10
N ALA A 478 1.19 8.63 -11.84
CA ALA A 478 2.14 9.63 -11.36
C ALA A 478 1.46 10.95 -11.00
N ALA A 479 0.56 11.44 -11.86
CA ALA A 479 -0.20 12.65 -11.60
C ALA A 479 -1.06 12.53 -10.34
N HIS A 480 -1.75 11.39 -10.16
CA HIS A 480 -2.51 11.12 -8.94
C HIS A 480 -1.63 11.11 -7.68
N MET A 481 -0.48 10.43 -7.73
CA MET A 481 0.44 10.40 -6.58
C MET A 481 1.01 11.78 -6.26
N ALA A 482 1.31 12.60 -7.26
CA ALA A 482 1.79 13.97 -7.07
C ALA A 482 0.73 14.88 -6.45
N TRP A 483 -0.51 14.85 -6.98
CA TRP A 483 -1.64 15.56 -6.39
C TRP A 483 -1.86 15.13 -4.94
N SER A 484 -1.91 13.82 -4.69
CA SER A 484 -2.13 13.25 -3.37
C SER A 484 -1.02 13.63 -2.39
N TRP A 485 0.24 13.62 -2.83
CA TRP A 485 1.40 14.04 -2.03
C TRP A 485 1.30 15.51 -1.59
N ILE A 486 1.07 16.42 -2.54
CA ILE A 486 1.00 17.85 -2.22
C ILE A 486 -0.20 18.17 -1.33
N THR A 487 -1.33 17.50 -1.55
CA THR A 487 -2.60 17.92 -0.92
C THR A 487 -2.92 17.22 0.39
N SER A 488 -2.46 15.99 0.62
CA SER A 488 -3.00 15.17 1.71
C SER A 488 -2.02 14.22 2.38
N GLU A 489 -0.96 13.76 1.70
CA GLU A 489 -0.09 12.73 2.28
C GLU A 489 0.91 13.27 3.29
N ALA A 490 0.93 12.63 4.46
CA ALA A 490 1.90 12.87 5.50
C ALA A 490 1.96 11.68 6.45
N LEU A 491 3.04 11.61 7.22
CA LEU A 491 3.28 10.59 8.22
C LEU A 491 3.74 11.25 9.52
N SER A 492 3.02 11.01 10.60
CA SER A 492 3.41 11.47 11.93
C SER A 492 4.55 10.62 12.48
N VAL A 493 5.65 11.28 12.83
CA VAL A 493 6.85 10.71 13.43
C VAL A 493 7.15 11.52 14.69
N ASP A 494 7.39 10.84 15.81
CA ASP A 494 7.71 11.52 17.07
C ASP A 494 9.19 11.92 17.15
N ALA A 495 9.56 12.58 18.26
CA ALA A 495 10.92 13.09 18.47
C ALA A 495 11.99 11.98 18.57
N ASP A 496 11.59 10.75 18.89
CA ASP A 496 12.47 9.59 18.95
C ASP A 496 12.60 8.89 17.59
N GLY A 497 11.93 9.42 16.55
CA GLY A 497 11.94 8.87 15.20
C GLY A 497 10.94 7.74 14.98
N VAL A 498 10.00 7.52 15.91
CA VAL A 498 9.03 6.43 15.83
C VAL A 498 7.80 6.88 15.06
N VAL A 499 7.46 6.10 14.02
CA VAL A 499 6.25 6.30 13.22
C VAL A 499 5.00 6.00 14.05
N GLN A 500 4.07 6.95 14.07
CA GLN A 500 2.80 6.86 14.80
C GLN A 500 1.64 6.38 13.91
N ASP A 501 1.70 6.70 12.62
CA ASP A 501 0.71 6.30 11.62
C ASP A 501 0.96 4.87 11.14
N LEU A 502 0.14 3.92 11.61
CA LEU A 502 0.36 2.49 11.34
C LEU A 502 -0.74 1.85 10.48
N THR A 503 -1.71 2.64 10.03
CA THR A 503 -2.82 2.12 9.22
C THR A 503 -2.75 2.66 7.81
N VAL A 504 -3.01 1.82 6.82
CA VAL A 504 -2.83 2.20 5.41
C VAL A 504 -3.67 3.42 4.98
N ARG A 505 -4.79 3.69 5.65
CA ARG A 505 -5.61 4.90 5.39
C ARG A 505 -5.13 6.16 6.09
N SER A 506 -4.21 6.07 7.04
CA SER A 506 -3.71 7.26 7.73
C SER A 506 -2.61 7.98 6.96
N PHE A 507 -2.05 7.38 5.91
CA PHE A 507 -1.04 8.01 5.04
C PHE A 507 -1.58 9.12 4.12
N GLY A 508 -2.90 9.33 4.09
CA GLY A 508 -3.50 10.43 3.33
C GLY A 508 -3.65 10.20 1.82
N VAL A 509 -3.54 8.97 1.32
CA VAL A 509 -3.74 8.67 -0.11
C VAL A 509 -5.17 9.05 -0.54
N VAL A 510 -5.26 9.90 -1.56
CA VAL A 510 -6.53 10.46 -2.06
C VAL A 510 -7.44 9.36 -2.63
N ARG A 511 -8.74 9.47 -2.37
CA ARG A 511 -9.77 8.50 -2.80
C ARG A 511 -10.14 8.68 -4.27
N ALA A 512 -10.78 7.66 -4.85
CA ALA A 512 -11.27 7.70 -6.24
C ALA A 512 -12.18 8.90 -6.56
N THR A 513 -13.06 9.30 -5.64
CA THR A 513 -13.97 10.44 -5.83
C THR A 513 -13.33 11.80 -5.58
N ASP A 514 -12.16 11.80 -4.97
CA ASP A 514 -11.46 13.01 -4.54
C ASP A 514 -10.25 13.28 -5.46
N THR A 515 -9.97 12.37 -6.40
CA THR A 515 -8.94 12.52 -7.42
C THR A 515 -9.52 13.37 -8.55
N PRO A 516 -8.91 14.51 -8.91
CA PRO A 516 -9.36 15.30 -10.05
C PRO A 516 -9.29 14.49 -11.35
N PRO A 517 -10.07 14.84 -12.39
CA PRO A 517 -9.88 14.28 -13.73
C PRO A 517 -8.45 14.52 -14.22
N ILE A 518 -7.82 13.50 -14.80
CA ILE A 518 -6.44 13.58 -15.32
C ILE A 518 -6.47 13.32 -16.82
N SER A 519 -6.00 14.28 -17.60
CA SER A 519 -5.77 14.13 -19.04
C SER A 519 -4.27 14.07 -19.33
N VAL A 520 -3.87 13.15 -20.19
CA VAL A 520 -2.46 12.94 -20.56
C VAL A 520 -2.35 12.97 -22.07
N VAL A 521 -1.50 13.86 -22.56
CA VAL A 521 -1.03 13.92 -23.95
C VAL A 521 0.37 13.33 -23.99
N ILE A 522 0.56 12.32 -24.84
CA ILE A 522 1.87 11.72 -25.09
C ILE A 522 2.42 12.32 -26.37
N GLU A 523 3.56 12.99 -26.27
CA GLU A 523 4.31 13.51 -27.40
C GLU A 523 5.37 12.48 -27.81
N ASP A 524 5.11 11.79 -28.92
CA ASP A 524 6.07 10.87 -29.53
C ASP A 524 7.13 11.67 -30.31
N ASP A 525 8.39 11.57 -29.88
CA ASP A 525 9.55 12.15 -30.55
C ASP A 525 10.43 11.10 -31.27
N GLY A 526 10.02 9.83 -31.23
CA GLY A 526 10.76 8.70 -31.82
C GLY A 526 12.11 8.39 -31.16
N GLY A 527 12.45 9.04 -30.05
CA GLY A 527 13.70 8.86 -29.31
C GLY A 527 13.79 7.54 -28.54
N GLU A 528 14.92 7.31 -27.87
CA GLU A 528 15.07 6.14 -26.99
C GLU A 528 14.06 6.24 -25.84
N PRO A 529 13.24 5.20 -25.60
CA PRO A 529 12.25 5.20 -24.53
C PRO A 529 12.89 5.32 -23.15
N VAL A 530 12.46 6.31 -22.36
CA VAL A 530 12.92 6.55 -20.99
C VAL A 530 11.73 6.68 -20.03
N ASN A 531 11.98 6.68 -18.71
CA ASN A 531 10.94 6.84 -17.69
C ASN A 531 10.24 8.21 -17.83
N GLY A 532 8.93 8.21 -18.12
CA GLY A 532 8.15 9.46 -18.22
C GLY A 532 7.41 9.80 -16.94
N SER A 533 7.06 8.79 -16.14
CA SER A 533 6.21 8.96 -14.95
C SER A 533 6.85 9.80 -13.85
N ASP A 534 8.17 9.78 -13.69
CA ASP A 534 8.84 10.62 -12.69
C ASP A 534 8.86 12.10 -13.11
N ALA A 535 9.02 12.40 -14.41
CA ALA A 535 8.86 13.77 -14.95
C ALA A 535 7.43 14.29 -14.74
N VAL A 536 6.43 13.45 -15.03
CA VAL A 536 5.01 13.77 -14.79
C VAL A 536 4.74 14.00 -13.31
N PHE A 537 5.29 13.17 -12.42
CA PHE A 537 5.14 13.34 -10.98
C PHE A 537 5.64 14.72 -10.52
N ALA A 538 6.85 15.09 -10.91
CA ALA A 538 7.44 16.38 -10.53
C ALA A 538 6.70 17.58 -11.14
N ALA A 539 6.30 17.50 -12.42
CA ALA A 539 5.54 18.56 -13.08
C ALA A 539 4.17 18.79 -12.43
N VAL A 540 3.43 17.72 -12.13
CA VAL A 540 2.11 17.81 -11.48
C VAL A 540 2.25 18.28 -10.03
N ALA A 541 3.28 17.84 -9.31
CA ALA A 541 3.53 18.31 -7.95
C ALA A 541 3.77 19.82 -7.93
N ALA A 542 4.62 20.32 -8.83
CA ALA A 542 4.94 21.74 -8.94
C ALA A 542 3.73 22.58 -9.35
N ALA A 543 2.96 22.12 -10.34
CA ALA A 543 1.73 22.78 -10.78
C ALA A 543 0.64 22.78 -9.68
N THR A 544 0.50 21.68 -8.94
CA THR A 544 -0.44 21.58 -7.82
C THR A 544 -0.06 22.54 -6.70
N TRP A 545 1.22 22.61 -6.32
CA TRP A 545 1.67 23.51 -5.27
C TRP A 545 1.48 24.98 -5.65
N ARG A 546 1.79 25.36 -6.89
CA ARG A 546 1.47 26.70 -7.44
C ARG A 546 -0.02 27.00 -7.42
N HIS A 547 -0.85 26.06 -7.87
CA HIS A 547 -2.31 26.21 -7.84
C HIS A 547 -2.85 26.42 -6.42
N ARG A 548 -2.22 25.79 -5.41
CA ARG A 548 -2.55 25.96 -3.98
C ARG A 548 -1.95 27.23 -3.35
N GLY A 549 -1.26 28.08 -4.11
CA GLY A 549 -0.70 29.34 -3.64
C GLY A 549 0.66 29.22 -2.94
N CYS A 550 1.40 28.14 -3.19
CA CYS A 550 2.73 27.89 -2.65
C CYS A 550 2.84 28.02 -1.12
N PRO A 551 1.98 27.36 -0.31
CA PRO A 551 2.12 27.42 1.14
C PRO A 551 3.44 26.79 1.58
N GLU A 552 4.01 27.32 2.68
CA GLU A 552 5.29 26.85 3.20
C GLU A 552 5.25 25.38 3.58
N ASP A 553 4.17 24.93 4.23
CA ASP A 553 4.02 23.57 4.72
C ASP A 553 3.18 22.71 3.78
N LEU A 554 3.69 21.51 3.52
CA LEU A 554 2.90 20.40 2.98
C LEU A 554 2.44 19.46 4.11
N PRO A 555 1.33 18.73 3.91
CA PRO A 555 0.38 18.86 2.81
C PRO A 555 -0.49 20.12 2.91
N THR A 556 -1.06 20.58 1.79
CA THR A 556 -1.80 21.85 1.72
C THR A 556 -3.22 21.83 2.29
N GLY A 557 -3.74 20.66 2.66
CA GLY A 557 -5.10 20.50 3.17
C GLY A 557 -6.02 19.69 2.26
#